data_AF-A0A0P1I0U0-F1
#
_entry.id   AF-A0A0P1I0U0-F1
#
_cell.length_a   1.000
_cell.length_b   1.000
_cell.length_c   1.000
_cell.angle_alpha   90.00
_cell.angle_beta   90.00
_cell.angle_gamma   90.00
#
_symmetry.space_group_name_H-M   'P 1'
#
loop_
_entity.id
_entity.type
_entity.pdbx_description
1 polymer ?
#
loop_
_entity_poly.entity_id
_entity_poly.type
_entity_poly.pdbx_seq_one_letter_code
_entity_poly.pdbx_strand_id
1 'polypeptide(L)'
;MFQIDHLSIAVDALCIEKRATRASDWNGLAAAENNSGLYTWWVDREGAEALAGGLGVSLSRGLIYGGQAGATRWPSGTKSEQTLSGRIQSNHLSGTIRSSTFRRTLAAALVSELGLRVVPGRKAGLARQSEAELSKWMRSHLSLLVWPFADRDNLEQLEGKVLSRLDPPMNLRGMRSTPLRSAIRLARKNLSDASPSQVPVVDKINAKPSTKRGARSVTLHEEISEILISNGNRWMSTKEIAFWVNERGLYKKRDRSDVTGFQVHGRTRNYSKLFERDGQLVRLIRS
;
A
#
# COMPACT_ATOMS: atom_id res chain seq x y z
N MET A 1 34.75 -8.08 -26.86
CA MET A 1 33.39 -7.50 -26.92
C MET A 1 33.03 -7.10 -25.50
N PHE A 2 33.08 -5.80 -25.17
CA PHE A 2 32.74 -5.34 -23.81
C PHE A 2 31.22 -5.46 -23.62
N GLN A 3 30.79 -6.31 -22.69
CA GLN A 3 29.38 -6.39 -22.31
C GLN A 3 29.02 -5.10 -21.57
N ILE A 4 28.03 -4.35 -22.07
CA ILE A 4 27.57 -3.13 -21.42
C ILE A 4 26.95 -3.52 -20.07
N ASP A 5 27.54 -3.03 -18.97
CA ASP A 5 26.97 -3.21 -17.63
C ASP A 5 25.82 -2.22 -17.42
N HIS A 6 24.64 -2.60 -17.92
CA HIS A 6 23.42 -1.81 -17.77
C HIS A 6 23.04 -1.59 -16.30
N LEU A 7 23.43 -2.46 -15.37
CA LEU A 7 23.10 -2.29 -13.96
C LEU A 7 23.88 -1.12 -13.35
N SER A 8 25.21 -1.10 -13.51
CA SER A 8 26.01 0.01 -12.97
C SER A 8 25.59 1.35 -13.56
N ILE A 9 25.40 1.39 -14.89
CA ILE A 9 24.98 2.62 -15.58
C ILE A 9 23.61 3.10 -15.09
N ALA A 10 22.64 2.19 -14.92
CA ALA A 10 21.32 2.54 -14.40
C ALA A 10 21.39 3.08 -12.98
N VAL A 11 22.18 2.45 -12.11
CA VAL A 11 22.39 2.88 -10.72
C VAL A 11 23.00 4.28 -10.69
N ASP A 12 24.06 4.53 -11.45
CA ASP A 12 24.73 5.83 -11.51
C ASP A 12 23.81 6.93 -12.07
N ALA A 13 22.96 6.59 -13.03
CA ALA A 13 21.97 7.51 -13.59
C ALA A 13 20.85 7.86 -12.59
N LEU A 14 20.51 6.95 -11.67
CA LEU A 14 19.34 7.05 -10.79
C LEU A 14 19.67 7.35 -9.31
N CYS A 15 20.95 7.42 -8.93
CA CYS A 15 21.37 7.61 -7.53
C CYS A 15 21.90 9.01 -7.19
N ILE A 16 22.04 9.90 -8.18
CA ILE A 16 22.68 11.22 -8.01
C ILE A 16 21.60 12.31 -7.90
N GLU A 17 21.19 12.65 -6.67
CA GLU A 17 20.15 13.66 -6.35
C GLU A 17 20.35 14.98 -7.11
N LYS A 18 21.60 15.45 -7.26
CA LYS A 18 21.93 16.72 -7.94
C LYS A 18 21.49 16.77 -9.41
N ARG A 19 21.23 15.62 -10.03
CA ARG A 19 20.74 15.52 -11.42
C ARG A 19 19.21 15.45 -11.50
N ALA A 20 18.51 15.36 -10.36
CA ALA A 20 17.08 15.15 -10.33
C ALA A 20 16.35 16.41 -10.80
N THR A 21 15.35 16.23 -11.67
CA THR A 21 14.45 17.29 -12.10
C THR A 21 13.34 17.44 -11.08
N ARG A 22 13.00 18.67 -10.67
CA ARG A 22 11.86 18.89 -9.77
C ARG A 22 10.58 18.43 -10.45
N ALA A 23 9.67 17.87 -9.67
CA ALA A 23 8.36 17.45 -10.16
C ALA A 23 7.52 18.63 -10.69
N SER A 24 7.72 19.83 -10.16
CA SER A 24 7.12 21.08 -10.67
C SER A 24 7.59 21.42 -12.08
N ASP A 25 8.83 21.07 -12.40
CA ASP A 25 9.52 21.46 -13.64
C ASP A 25 9.45 20.35 -14.69
N TRP A 26 8.76 19.25 -14.38
CA TRP A 26 8.57 18.14 -15.29
C TRP A 26 7.70 18.56 -16.49
N ASN A 27 8.34 18.61 -17.65
CA ASN A 27 7.72 18.94 -18.93
C ASN A 27 7.74 17.78 -19.93
N GLY A 28 7.97 16.55 -19.45
CA GLY A 28 8.04 15.37 -20.31
C GLY A 28 9.38 15.18 -21.04
N LEU A 29 10.49 15.68 -20.47
CA LEU A 29 11.89 15.57 -20.93
C LEU A 29 12.09 14.67 -22.17
N ALA A 30 12.66 15.23 -23.25
CA ALA A 30 12.82 14.56 -24.55
C ALA A 30 13.38 13.13 -24.49
N ALA A 31 14.30 12.82 -23.55
CA ALA A 31 14.82 11.46 -23.36
C ALA A 31 13.78 10.45 -22.84
N ALA A 32 12.82 10.89 -22.03
CA ALA A 32 11.71 10.08 -21.49
C ALA A 32 10.49 10.04 -22.41
N GLU A 33 10.42 10.92 -23.40
CA GLU A 33 9.33 10.97 -24.36
C GLU A 33 9.35 9.68 -25.20
N ASN A 34 8.21 8.96 -25.20
CA ASN A 34 8.00 7.71 -25.93
C ASN A 34 8.87 6.48 -25.56
N ASN A 35 9.80 6.60 -24.62
CA ASN A 35 10.67 5.49 -24.23
C ASN A 35 10.15 4.69 -23.02
N SER A 36 10.45 3.38 -22.99
CA SER A 36 10.41 2.57 -21.76
C SER A 36 11.65 2.85 -20.90
N GLY A 37 11.63 2.47 -19.63
CA GLY A 37 12.81 2.57 -18.77
C GLY A 37 12.50 2.61 -17.29
N LEU A 38 13.48 3.14 -16.54
CA LEU A 38 13.46 3.24 -15.08
C LEU A 38 13.32 4.69 -14.63
N TYR A 39 12.81 4.87 -13.42
CA TYR A 39 12.77 6.17 -12.74
C TYR A 39 12.94 6.00 -11.23
N THR A 40 13.39 7.07 -10.59
CA THR A 40 13.43 7.20 -9.12
C THR A 40 12.86 8.52 -8.66
N TRP A 41 12.23 8.52 -7.50
CA TRP A 41 11.68 9.69 -6.82
C TRP A 41 12.48 10.00 -5.57
N TRP A 42 12.75 11.29 -5.42
CA TRP A 42 13.50 11.88 -4.34
C TRP A 42 12.61 12.88 -3.61
N VAL A 43 12.74 12.96 -2.29
CA VAL A 43 11.99 13.91 -1.45
C VAL A 43 12.95 14.89 -0.80
N ASP A 44 12.53 16.15 -0.68
CA ASP A 44 13.23 17.16 0.10
C ASP A 44 13.06 16.93 1.62
N ARG A 45 13.56 17.88 2.42
CA ARG A 45 13.49 17.82 3.89
C ARG A 45 12.05 17.87 4.40
N GLU A 46 11.28 18.87 3.97
CA GLU A 46 9.91 19.11 4.46
C GLU A 46 8.99 17.94 4.07
N GLY A 47 9.13 17.42 2.85
CA GLY A 47 8.38 16.25 2.41
C GLY A 47 8.75 14.99 3.19
N ALA A 48 10.03 14.80 3.52
CA ALA A 48 10.45 13.67 4.36
C ALA A 48 9.87 13.77 5.78
N GLU A 49 9.84 14.97 6.36
CA GLU A 49 9.26 15.23 7.67
C GLU A 49 7.75 14.96 7.68
N ALA A 50 7.00 15.42 6.67
CA ALA A 50 5.58 15.11 6.52
C ALA A 50 5.32 13.60 6.40
N LEU A 51 6.09 12.91 5.55
CA LEU A 51 5.98 11.46 5.40
C LEU A 51 6.31 10.71 6.70
N ALA A 52 7.34 11.15 7.43
CA ALA A 52 7.72 10.57 8.71
C ALA A 52 6.64 10.79 9.77
N GLY A 53 6.05 11.99 9.82
CA GLY A 53 4.96 12.37 10.73
C GLY A 53 3.77 11.43 10.60
N GLY A 54 3.25 11.28 9.37
CA GLY A 54 2.09 10.41 9.15
C GLY A 54 2.38 8.89 9.20
N LEU A 55 3.65 8.47 9.08
CA LEU A 55 4.05 7.07 9.28
C LEU A 55 4.44 6.74 10.73
N GLY A 56 4.69 7.75 11.57
CA GLY A 56 5.19 7.56 12.93
C GLY A 56 6.58 6.92 13.01
N VAL A 57 7.34 6.94 11.92
CA VAL A 57 8.69 6.34 11.82
C VAL A 57 9.58 7.30 11.04
N SER A 58 10.83 7.44 11.48
CA SER A 58 11.80 8.34 10.84
C SER A 58 12.00 8.02 9.35
N LEU A 59 12.00 9.06 8.53
CA LEU A 59 12.39 9.01 7.12
C LEU A 59 13.35 10.18 6.86
N SER A 60 14.48 9.90 6.22
CA SER A 60 15.42 10.94 5.78
C SER A 60 15.05 11.46 4.40
N ARG A 61 15.39 12.72 4.11
CA ARG A 61 15.35 13.26 2.74
C ARG A 61 16.20 12.43 1.79
N GLY A 62 15.90 12.50 0.49
CA GLY A 62 16.63 11.82 -0.56
C GLY A 62 15.78 10.78 -1.29
N LEU A 63 16.42 9.70 -1.78
CA LEU A 63 15.75 8.64 -2.55
C LEU A 63 14.67 7.95 -1.70
N ILE A 64 13.42 7.93 -2.19
CA ILE A 64 12.31 7.27 -1.49
C ILE A 64 11.67 6.13 -2.28
N TYR A 65 11.68 6.20 -3.60
CA TYR A 65 10.96 5.24 -4.44
C TYR A 65 11.64 5.06 -5.80
N GLY A 66 11.54 3.86 -6.37
CA GLY A 66 11.94 3.58 -7.75
C GLY A 66 10.93 2.69 -8.48
N GLY A 67 10.91 2.76 -9.81
CA GLY A 67 10.07 1.87 -10.61
C GLY A 67 10.40 1.88 -12.10
N GLN A 68 9.65 1.09 -12.86
CA GLN A 68 9.74 1.02 -14.32
C GLN A 68 8.47 1.47 -15.05
N ALA A 69 8.64 1.78 -16.34
CA ALA A 69 7.59 1.93 -17.34
C ALA A 69 7.92 1.15 -18.61
N GLY A 70 6.94 0.41 -19.14
CA GLY A 70 7.03 -0.22 -20.45
C GLY A 70 7.60 -1.64 -20.47
N ALA A 71 7.86 -2.27 -19.32
CA ALA A 71 8.32 -3.66 -19.30
C ALA A 71 7.29 -4.63 -19.89
N THR A 72 7.80 -5.70 -20.49
CA THR A 72 7.01 -6.85 -20.93
C THR A 72 6.41 -7.57 -19.73
N ARG A 73 5.12 -7.95 -19.83
CA ARG A 73 4.43 -8.68 -18.77
C ARG A 73 4.58 -10.18 -18.96
N TRP A 74 5.17 -10.84 -17.97
CA TRP A 74 5.27 -12.29 -17.93
C TRP A 74 4.17 -12.91 -17.05
N PRO A 75 3.67 -14.11 -17.38
CA PRO A 75 4.12 -14.99 -18.47
C PRO A 75 3.50 -14.69 -19.85
N SER A 76 2.59 -13.71 -19.98
CA SER A 76 1.83 -13.50 -21.22
C SER A 76 2.64 -12.96 -22.41
N GLY A 77 3.89 -12.53 -22.19
CA GLY A 77 4.76 -11.94 -23.20
C GLY A 77 4.27 -10.59 -23.73
N THR A 78 3.25 -9.99 -23.11
CA THR A 78 2.61 -8.78 -23.62
C THR A 78 3.50 -7.56 -23.34
N LYS A 79 3.98 -6.91 -24.40
CA LYS A 79 4.76 -5.67 -24.31
C LYS A 79 3.84 -4.52 -23.89
N SER A 80 4.18 -3.84 -22.79
CA SER A 80 3.40 -2.69 -22.34
C SER A 80 3.68 -1.48 -23.23
N GLU A 81 2.64 -0.82 -23.74
CA GLU A 81 2.77 0.46 -24.47
C GLU A 81 3.08 1.66 -23.55
N GLN A 82 3.19 1.45 -22.24
CA GLN A 82 3.43 2.52 -21.29
C GLN A 82 4.83 3.10 -21.47
N THR A 83 4.89 4.41 -21.68
CA THR A 83 6.14 5.18 -21.75
C THR A 83 6.50 5.76 -20.38
N LEU A 84 7.76 6.14 -20.17
CA LEU A 84 8.23 6.89 -19.00
C LEU A 84 7.43 8.17 -18.82
N SER A 85 7.29 8.97 -19.88
CA SER A 85 6.51 10.21 -19.84
C SER A 85 5.04 9.95 -19.44
N GLY A 86 4.37 8.96 -20.06
CA GLY A 86 2.99 8.63 -19.70
C GLY A 86 2.84 8.11 -18.26
N ARG A 87 3.83 7.34 -17.76
CA ARG A 87 3.83 6.84 -16.39
C ARG A 87 4.01 7.97 -15.38
N ILE A 88 4.97 8.86 -15.62
CA ILE A 88 5.29 9.98 -14.73
C ILE A 88 4.19 11.03 -14.78
N GLN A 89 3.86 11.54 -15.97
CA GLN A 89 2.89 12.62 -16.12
C GLN A 89 1.46 12.14 -15.82
N SER A 90 0.98 11.12 -16.53
CA SER A 90 -0.42 10.74 -16.50
C SER A 90 -0.79 9.88 -15.29
N ASN A 91 0.10 9.00 -14.81
CA ASN A 91 -0.22 8.17 -13.64
C ASN A 91 0.25 8.80 -12.31
N HIS A 92 1.45 9.38 -12.26
CA HIS A 92 2.03 9.86 -11.01
C HIS A 92 1.69 11.32 -10.70
N LEU A 93 1.95 12.26 -11.62
CA LEU A 93 1.79 13.70 -11.36
C LEU A 93 0.35 14.19 -11.53
N SER A 94 -0.44 13.56 -12.39
CA SER A 94 -1.81 13.98 -12.71
C SER A 94 -2.86 12.87 -12.52
N GLY A 95 -2.43 11.68 -12.08
CA GLY A 95 -3.28 10.51 -11.93
C GLY A 95 -3.98 10.42 -10.58
N THR A 96 -4.41 9.20 -10.23
CA THR A 96 -5.12 8.91 -8.97
C THR A 96 -4.36 7.87 -8.16
N ILE A 97 -4.69 7.72 -6.87
CA ILE A 97 -4.12 6.64 -6.06
C ILE A 97 -4.49 5.24 -6.59
N ARG A 98 -5.54 5.12 -7.42
CA ARG A 98 -5.97 3.86 -8.04
C ARG A 98 -5.09 3.46 -9.23
N SER A 99 -4.59 4.43 -9.98
CA SER A 99 -3.72 4.20 -11.15
C SER A 99 -2.22 4.17 -10.80
N SER A 100 -1.84 4.53 -9.57
CA SER A 100 -0.45 4.65 -9.15
C SER A 100 -0.18 4.07 -7.77
N THR A 101 0.60 2.98 -7.71
CA THR A 101 1.04 2.39 -6.43
C THR A 101 1.91 3.34 -5.62
N PHE A 102 2.69 4.20 -6.29
CA PHE A 102 3.49 5.23 -5.64
C PHE A 102 2.57 6.28 -4.96
N ARG A 103 1.60 6.82 -5.70
CA ARG A 103 0.61 7.77 -5.15
C ARG A 103 -0.15 7.16 -3.98
N ARG A 104 -0.57 5.90 -4.07
CA ARG A 104 -1.22 5.19 -2.96
C ARG A 104 -0.34 5.10 -1.72
N THR A 105 0.96 4.93 -1.90
CA THR A 105 1.93 4.85 -0.81
C THR A 105 2.13 6.21 -0.16
N LEU A 106 2.25 7.28 -0.95
CA LEU A 106 2.30 8.66 -0.45
C LEU A 106 0.99 9.05 0.25
N ALA A 107 -0.15 8.80 -0.38
CA ALA A 107 -1.47 9.09 0.18
C ALA A 107 -1.65 8.44 1.54
N ALA A 108 -1.27 7.16 1.69
CA ALA A 108 -1.36 6.44 2.96
C ALA A 108 -0.53 7.10 4.07
N ALA A 109 0.64 7.66 3.74
CA ALA A 109 1.49 8.38 4.67
C ALA A 109 1.01 9.82 4.94
N LEU A 110 0.25 10.42 4.03
CA LEU A 110 -0.09 11.85 4.06
C LEU A 110 -1.58 12.13 4.33
N VAL A 111 -2.39 11.10 4.61
CA VAL A 111 -3.84 11.27 4.86
C VAL A 111 -4.08 12.32 5.94
N SER A 112 -3.46 12.17 7.11
CA SER A 112 -3.66 13.10 8.22
C SER A 112 -2.96 14.44 7.98
N GLU A 113 -1.71 14.42 7.51
CA GLU A 113 -0.90 15.62 7.29
C GLU A 113 -1.51 16.60 6.30
N LEU A 114 -2.16 16.08 5.24
CA LEU A 114 -2.79 16.91 4.20
C LEU A 114 -4.31 16.95 4.32
N GLY A 115 -4.90 16.35 5.36
CA GLY A 115 -6.36 16.24 5.50
C GLY A 115 -7.04 15.55 4.31
N LEU A 116 -6.42 14.53 3.73
CA LEU A 116 -6.93 13.87 2.52
C LEU A 116 -8.21 13.11 2.84
N ARG A 117 -9.28 13.41 2.10
CA ARG A 117 -10.55 12.72 2.22
C ARG A 117 -10.54 11.43 1.40
N VAL A 118 -10.58 10.30 2.08
CA VAL A 118 -10.65 8.97 1.48
C VAL A 118 -12.07 8.68 1.00
N VAL A 119 -12.19 8.18 -0.22
CA VAL A 119 -13.45 7.70 -0.80
C VAL A 119 -13.42 6.17 -0.81
N PRO A 120 -14.28 5.51 -0.01
CA PRO A 120 -14.33 4.06 0.08
C PRO A 120 -14.74 3.39 -1.23
N GLY A 121 -14.46 2.09 -1.33
CA GLY A 121 -14.88 1.24 -2.43
C GLY A 121 -13.99 0.01 -2.55
N ARG A 122 -14.29 -0.89 -3.52
CA ARG A 122 -13.51 -2.12 -3.78
C ARG A 122 -11.99 -1.86 -3.85
N LYS A 123 -11.61 -0.67 -4.33
CA LYS A 123 -10.31 -0.06 -4.08
C LYS A 123 -10.57 1.36 -3.58
N ALA A 124 -10.13 1.68 -2.37
CA ALA A 124 -10.20 3.04 -1.85
C ALA A 124 -9.58 4.04 -2.85
N GLY A 125 -10.23 5.18 -3.01
CA GLY A 125 -9.79 6.33 -3.78
C GLY A 125 -9.64 7.54 -2.87
N LEU A 126 -9.25 8.67 -3.43
CA LEU A 126 -9.37 9.96 -2.76
C LEU A 126 -10.49 10.77 -3.43
N ALA A 127 -11.07 11.71 -2.68
CA ALA A 127 -11.92 12.74 -3.26
C ALA A 127 -11.11 13.55 -4.29
N ARG A 128 -11.77 14.09 -5.31
CA ARG A 128 -11.10 14.82 -6.40
C ARG A 128 -10.18 15.94 -5.88
N GLN A 129 -10.63 16.70 -4.88
CA GLN A 129 -9.81 17.75 -4.26
C GLN A 129 -8.58 17.16 -3.57
N SER A 130 -8.71 16.05 -2.86
CA SER A 130 -7.58 15.38 -2.19
C SER A 130 -6.60 14.73 -3.19
N GLU A 131 -7.05 14.29 -4.36
CA GLU A 131 -6.12 13.92 -5.45
C GLU A 131 -5.35 15.13 -5.97
N ALA A 132 -5.97 16.31 -6.04
CA ALA A 132 -5.32 17.55 -6.45
C ALA A 132 -4.30 18.01 -5.40
N GLU A 133 -4.65 17.98 -4.11
CA GLU A 133 -3.73 18.31 -3.02
C GLU A 133 -2.53 17.37 -2.98
N LEU A 134 -2.74 16.06 -3.12
CA LEU A 134 -1.62 15.12 -3.24
C LEU A 134 -0.73 15.44 -4.44
N SER A 135 -1.32 15.83 -5.57
CA SER A 135 -0.56 16.20 -6.78
C SER A 135 0.23 17.50 -6.60
N LYS A 136 -0.31 18.46 -5.84
CA LYS A 136 0.37 19.70 -5.46
C LYS A 136 1.54 19.43 -4.51
N TRP A 137 1.32 18.60 -3.50
CA TRP A 137 2.38 18.16 -2.58
C TRP A 137 3.51 17.46 -3.33
N MET A 138 3.18 16.53 -4.24
CA MET A 138 4.18 15.85 -5.07
C MET A 138 5.01 16.82 -5.91
N ARG A 139 4.37 17.83 -6.53
CA ARG A 139 5.09 18.85 -7.32
C ARG A 139 6.00 19.74 -6.46
N SER A 140 5.63 19.97 -5.21
CA SER A 140 6.34 20.86 -4.30
C SER A 140 7.56 20.19 -3.67
N HIS A 141 7.45 18.92 -3.30
CA HIS A 141 8.45 18.24 -2.47
C HIS A 141 9.24 17.15 -3.17
N LEU A 142 8.84 16.75 -4.38
CA LEU A 142 9.50 15.66 -5.09
C LEU A 142 10.36 16.14 -6.25
N SER A 143 11.43 15.39 -6.48
CA SER A 143 12.22 15.43 -7.70
C SER A 143 12.35 14.02 -8.26
N LEU A 144 12.68 13.89 -9.53
CA LEU A 144 12.82 12.59 -10.18
C LEU A 144 14.02 12.51 -11.12
N LEU A 145 14.53 11.29 -11.26
CA LEU A 145 15.49 10.89 -12.28
C LEU A 145 14.83 9.86 -13.18
N VAL A 146 15.18 9.87 -14.45
CA VAL A 146 14.71 8.92 -15.46
C VAL A 146 15.90 8.35 -16.21
N TRP A 147 15.82 7.07 -16.54
CA TRP A 147 16.81 6.40 -17.35
C TRP A 147 16.11 5.52 -18.40
N PRO A 148 16.08 5.98 -19.68
CA PRO A 148 15.48 5.22 -20.78
C PRO A 148 16.20 3.89 -20.99
N PHE A 149 15.42 2.84 -21.26
CA PHE A 149 15.92 1.52 -21.56
C PHE A 149 14.98 0.82 -22.55
N ALA A 150 15.50 0.55 -23.75
CA ALA A 150 14.70 0.06 -24.88
C ALA A 150 14.36 -1.44 -24.77
N ASP A 151 15.18 -2.22 -24.08
CA ASP A 151 14.96 -3.66 -23.92
C ASP A 151 13.88 -3.93 -22.86
N ARG A 152 12.63 -3.98 -23.33
CA ARG A 152 11.43 -4.19 -22.50
C ARG A 152 11.36 -5.58 -21.88
N ASP A 153 12.00 -6.57 -22.51
CA ASP A 153 11.95 -7.97 -22.06
C ASP A 153 12.84 -8.17 -20.84
N ASN A 154 13.96 -7.44 -20.75
CA ASN A 154 14.88 -7.46 -19.60
C ASN A 154 14.60 -6.36 -18.54
N LEU A 155 13.68 -5.43 -18.81
CA LEU A 155 13.44 -4.27 -17.93
C LEU A 155 12.94 -4.62 -16.52
N GLU A 156 12.05 -5.62 -16.34
CA GLU A 156 11.59 -6.04 -15.00
C GLU A 156 12.74 -6.65 -14.17
N GLN A 157 13.60 -7.45 -14.81
CA GLN A 157 14.77 -8.02 -14.12
C GLN A 157 15.76 -6.92 -13.73
N LEU A 158 16.02 -5.98 -14.63
CA LEU A 158 16.90 -4.85 -14.38
C LEU A 158 16.37 -3.94 -13.27
N GLU A 159 15.06 -3.63 -13.27
CA GLU A 159 14.38 -2.91 -12.18
C GLU A 159 14.66 -3.61 -10.84
N GLY A 160 14.45 -4.92 -10.75
CA GLY A 160 14.69 -5.69 -9.53
C GLY A 160 16.13 -5.58 -9.01
N LYS A 161 17.12 -5.64 -9.91
CA LYS A 161 18.54 -5.49 -9.56
C LYS A 161 18.88 -4.07 -9.10
N VAL A 162 18.40 -3.05 -9.82
CA VAL A 162 18.60 -1.63 -9.45
C VAL A 162 17.95 -1.33 -8.10
N LEU A 163 16.72 -1.77 -7.90
CA LEU A 163 15.99 -1.64 -6.64
C LEU A 163 16.73 -2.33 -5.49
N SER A 164 17.26 -3.53 -5.71
CA SER A 164 18.05 -4.24 -4.68
C SER A 164 19.34 -3.50 -4.32
N ARG A 165 19.96 -2.79 -5.29
CA ARG A 165 21.20 -2.04 -5.07
C ARG A 165 20.98 -0.69 -4.38
N LEU A 166 19.88 -0.02 -4.72
CA LEU A 166 19.51 1.30 -4.20
C LEU A 166 18.69 1.25 -2.90
N ASP A 167 17.98 0.14 -2.66
CA ASP A 167 17.10 -0.12 -1.51
C ASP A 167 16.16 1.05 -1.13
N PRO A 168 15.40 1.65 -2.08
CA PRO A 168 14.54 2.79 -1.78
C PRO A 168 13.54 2.45 -0.66
N PRO A 169 13.43 3.31 0.37
CA PRO A 169 12.77 2.98 1.63
C PRO A 169 11.25 2.73 1.49
N MET A 170 10.58 3.32 0.49
CA MET A 170 9.14 3.18 0.30
C MET A 170 8.73 2.11 -0.72
N ASN A 171 9.67 1.46 -1.40
CA ASN A 171 9.37 0.27 -2.21
C ASN A 171 9.06 -0.92 -1.30
N LEU A 172 7.97 -1.64 -1.60
CA LEU A 172 7.51 -2.78 -0.77
C LEU A 172 7.71 -4.15 -1.43
N ARG A 173 7.40 -4.26 -2.74
CA ARG A 173 7.47 -5.54 -3.47
C ARG A 173 8.95 -5.88 -3.70
N GLY A 174 9.35 -7.09 -3.36
CA GLY A 174 10.73 -7.56 -3.54
C GLY A 174 11.74 -7.00 -2.55
N MET A 175 11.31 -6.16 -1.60
CA MET A 175 12.19 -5.53 -0.62
C MET A 175 12.16 -6.23 0.73
N ARG A 176 13.30 -6.24 1.42
CA ARG A 176 13.42 -6.73 2.80
C ARG A 176 12.51 -5.91 3.72
N SER A 177 11.96 -6.57 4.74
CA SER A 177 11.13 -5.87 5.74
C SER A 177 11.97 -4.95 6.61
N THR A 178 11.46 -3.76 6.86
CA THR A 178 12.04 -2.75 7.76
C THR A 178 10.88 -2.13 8.58
N PRO A 179 11.15 -1.49 9.73
CA PRO A 179 10.10 -0.79 10.49
C PRO A 179 9.28 0.18 9.63
N LEU A 180 9.95 0.95 8.77
CA LEU A 180 9.30 1.86 7.83
C LEU A 180 8.40 1.13 6.82
N ARG A 181 8.88 0.05 6.19
CA ARG A 181 8.06 -0.71 5.23
C ARG A 181 6.87 -1.40 5.90
N SER A 182 7.01 -1.79 7.16
CA SER A 182 5.88 -2.28 7.98
C SER A 182 4.87 -1.17 8.26
N ALA A 183 5.32 0.03 8.66
CA ALA A 183 4.46 1.19 8.85
C ALA A 183 3.70 1.56 7.56
N ILE A 184 4.37 1.55 6.41
CA ILE A 184 3.73 1.81 5.11
C ILE A 184 2.66 0.74 4.79
N ARG A 185 2.92 -0.54 5.06
CA ARG A 185 1.92 -1.62 4.85
C ARG A 185 0.69 -1.38 5.72
N LEU A 186 0.89 -1.03 6.99
CA LEU A 186 -0.20 -0.71 7.91
C LEU A 186 -0.98 0.53 7.44
N ALA A 187 -0.30 1.61 7.10
CA ALA A 187 -0.93 2.83 6.60
C ALA A 187 -1.75 2.58 5.33
N ARG A 188 -1.22 1.77 4.39
CA ARG A 188 -1.95 1.39 3.15
C ARG A 188 -3.15 0.49 3.42
N LYS A 189 -3.08 -0.36 4.45
CA LYS A 189 -4.20 -1.15 4.92
C LYS A 189 -5.29 -0.22 5.47
N ASN A 190 -4.94 0.70 6.38
CA ASN A 190 -5.86 1.68 6.94
C ASN A 190 -6.50 2.57 5.86
N LEU A 191 -5.73 3.00 4.86
CA LEU A 191 -6.26 3.73 3.70
C LEU A 191 -7.30 2.91 2.90
N SER A 192 -7.11 1.59 2.83
CA SER A 192 -8.04 0.68 2.13
C SER A 192 -9.27 0.37 2.97
N ASP A 193 -9.09 0.30 4.29
CA ASP A 193 -10.12 -0.03 5.28
C ASP A 193 -10.96 1.20 5.70
N ALA A 194 -10.52 2.41 5.32
CA ALA A 194 -11.25 3.66 5.50
C ALA A 194 -12.65 3.54 4.87
N SER A 195 -13.61 3.19 5.73
CA SER A 195 -15.03 3.02 5.42
C SER A 195 -15.70 4.39 5.28
N PRO A 196 -16.92 4.49 4.69
CA PRO A 196 -17.57 5.78 4.40
C PRO A 196 -17.93 6.68 5.60
N SER A 197 -17.46 6.39 6.80
CA SER A 197 -17.96 7.02 8.02
C SER A 197 -17.04 8.13 8.50
N GLN A 198 -17.18 9.30 7.88
CA GLN A 198 -17.08 10.58 8.57
C GLN A 198 -18.28 11.45 8.17
N VAL A 199 -19.43 11.12 8.77
CA VAL A 199 -20.50 12.09 9.05
C VAL A 199 -20.63 12.08 10.58
N PRO A 200 -20.62 13.24 11.27
CA PRO A 200 -20.66 13.26 12.72
C PRO A 200 -22.08 12.93 13.21
N VAL A 201 -22.21 11.94 14.10
CA VAL A 201 -23.43 11.73 14.89
C VAL A 201 -23.05 11.71 16.37
N VAL A 202 -23.31 12.85 17.00
CA VAL A 202 -23.70 13.16 18.38
C VAL A 202 -23.73 12.02 19.42
N ASP A 203 -22.99 12.25 20.52
CA ASP A 203 -23.16 11.82 21.92
C ASP A 203 -24.06 10.62 22.27
N LYS A 204 -23.51 9.62 22.99
CA LYS A 204 -23.70 9.41 24.45
C LYS A 204 -23.24 8.03 25.00
N ILE A 205 -22.68 8.12 26.22
CA ILE A 205 -22.77 7.22 27.40
C ILE A 205 -21.71 6.12 27.61
N ASN A 206 -20.99 6.34 28.73
CA ASN A 206 -20.20 5.45 29.59
C ASN A 206 -20.61 3.97 29.67
N ALA A 207 -19.61 3.09 29.72
CA ALA A 207 -19.43 2.12 30.81
C ALA A 207 -18.01 1.50 30.82
N LYS A 208 -17.36 1.50 31.98
CA LYS A 208 -16.29 0.57 32.41
C LYS A 208 -16.82 -0.08 33.71
N PRO A 209 -16.19 -1.14 34.27
CA PRO A 209 -15.33 -2.20 33.72
C PRO A 209 -15.77 -3.61 34.21
N SER A 210 -15.14 -4.71 33.78
CA SER A 210 -14.92 -5.85 34.71
C SER A 210 -13.80 -6.79 34.27
N THR A 211 -13.11 -7.31 35.28
CA THR A 211 -11.92 -8.16 35.23
C THR A 211 -12.24 -9.60 35.66
N LYS A 212 -11.43 -10.56 35.13
CA LYS A 212 -11.15 -11.95 35.54
C LYS A 212 -12.17 -13.07 35.22
N ARG A 213 -11.73 -14.02 34.36
CA ARG A 213 -11.97 -15.48 34.48
C ARG A 213 -10.73 -16.26 34.03
N GLY A 214 -10.44 -17.35 34.75
CA GLY A 214 -9.26 -18.21 34.58
C GLY A 214 -9.16 -18.91 33.23
N ALA A 215 -7.94 -19.38 32.93
CA ALA A 215 -7.45 -19.85 31.64
C ALA A 215 -8.30 -20.96 30.99
N ARG A 216 -9.32 -20.56 30.24
CA ARG A 216 -9.95 -21.39 29.20
C ARG A 216 -9.33 -20.95 27.86
N SER A 217 -8.75 -21.88 27.11
CA SER A 217 -8.26 -21.57 25.76
C SER A 217 -9.47 -21.18 24.90
N VAL A 218 -9.46 -19.95 24.36
CA VAL A 218 -10.52 -19.44 23.49
C VAL A 218 -10.70 -20.39 22.32
N THR A 219 -11.93 -20.81 22.04
CA THR A 219 -12.25 -21.65 20.87
C THR A 219 -12.39 -20.79 19.62
N LEU A 220 -12.25 -21.39 18.43
CA LEU A 220 -12.32 -20.63 17.18
C LEU A 220 -13.66 -19.91 16.98
N HIS A 221 -14.79 -20.50 17.39
CA HIS A 221 -16.09 -19.87 17.20
C HIS A 221 -16.35 -18.74 18.20
N GLU A 222 -15.86 -18.85 19.44
CA GLU A 222 -15.87 -17.74 20.41
C GLU A 222 -15.05 -16.56 19.89
N GLU A 223 -13.85 -16.81 19.36
CA GLU A 223 -13.01 -15.77 18.79
C GLU A 223 -13.65 -15.12 17.55
N ILE A 224 -14.30 -15.91 16.68
CA ILE A 224 -15.06 -15.37 15.54
C ILE A 224 -16.20 -14.48 16.03
N SER A 225 -16.97 -14.90 17.05
CA SER A 225 -18.05 -14.09 17.62
C SER A 225 -17.52 -12.78 18.18
N GLU A 226 -16.44 -12.80 18.97
CA GLU A 226 -15.82 -11.60 19.53
C GLU A 226 -15.28 -10.66 18.44
N ILE A 227 -14.70 -11.20 17.37
CA ILE A 227 -14.27 -10.41 16.21
C ILE A 227 -15.48 -9.74 15.55
N LEU A 228 -16.56 -10.48 15.32
CA LEU A 228 -17.77 -9.93 14.72
C LEU A 228 -18.38 -8.83 15.62
N ILE A 229 -18.52 -9.07 16.93
CA ILE A 229 -19.02 -8.09 17.91
C ILE A 229 -18.14 -6.84 17.93
N SER A 230 -16.81 -7.01 18.03
CA SER A 230 -15.85 -5.90 18.04
C SER A 230 -15.85 -5.10 16.73
N ASN A 231 -16.36 -5.69 15.65
CA ASN A 231 -16.55 -5.04 14.34
C ASN A 231 -18.03 -4.62 14.11
N GLY A 232 -18.81 -4.43 15.17
CA GLY A 232 -20.20 -3.94 15.12
C GLY A 232 -21.17 -4.94 14.50
N ASN A 233 -20.83 -6.22 14.52
CA ASN A 233 -21.55 -7.32 13.89
C ASN A 233 -21.86 -7.09 12.39
N ARG A 234 -21.01 -6.33 11.69
CA ARG A 234 -21.12 -6.14 10.23
C ARG A 234 -20.86 -7.45 9.49
N TRP A 235 -21.35 -7.55 8.27
CA TRP A 235 -20.93 -8.61 7.35
C TRP A 235 -19.42 -8.55 7.13
N MET A 236 -18.73 -9.65 7.45
CA MET A 236 -17.29 -9.82 7.25
C MET A 236 -17.02 -11.06 6.42
N SER A 237 -16.06 -10.99 5.51
CA SER A 237 -15.64 -12.17 4.76
C SER A 237 -14.88 -13.15 5.64
N THR A 238 -14.95 -14.44 5.31
CA THR A 238 -14.21 -15.47 6.04
C THR A 238 -12.69 -15.25 6.02
N LYS A 239 -12.15 -14.56 5.01
CA LYS A 239 -10.74 -14.15 4.93
C LYS A 239 -10.40 -13.02 5.89
N GLU A 240 -11.26 -12.01 6.01
CA GLU A 240 -11.08 -10.94 7.00
C GLU A 240 -11.16 -11.48 8.42
N ILE A 241 -12.12 -12.36 8.69
CA ILE A 241 -12.26 -13.00 9.99
C ILE A 241 -11.02 -13.84 10.30
N ALA A 242 -10.53 -14.64 9.35
CA ALA A 242 -9.31 -15.43 9.52
C ALA A 242 -8.07 -14.57 9.79
N PHE A 243 -7.95 -13.44 9.08
CA PHE A 243 -6.91 -12.45 9.35
C PHE A 243 -6.96 -11.99 10.81
N TRP A 244 -8.13 -11.59 11.31
CA TRP A 244 -8.27 -11.11 12.69
C TRP A 244 -8.04 -12.20 13.75
N VAL A 245 -8.45 -13.45 13.47
CA VAL A 245 -8.16 -14.59 14.35
C VAL A 245 -6.64 -14.78 14.52
N ASN A 246 -5.88 -14.73 13.43
CA ASN A 246 -4.42 -14.90 13.49
C ASN A 246 -3.73 -13.69 14.13
N GLU A 247 -4.18 -12.48 13.79
CA GLU A 247 -3.60 -11.23 14.30
C GLU A 247 -3.79 -11.08 15.82
N ARG A 248 -4.99 -11.39 16.32
CA ARG A 248 -5.29 -11.33 17.76
C ARG A 248 -4.58 -12.43 18.54
N GLY A 249 -4.30 -13.56 17.89
CA GLY A 249 -3.52 -14.67 18.46
C GLY A 249 -4.16 -15.35 19.68
N LEU A 250 -5.43 -15.04 19.99
CA LEU A 250 -6.17 -15.57 21.14
C LEU A 250 -6.60 -17.02 20.94
N TYR A 251 -6.95 -17.38 19.70
CA TYR A 251 -7.07 -18.77 19.27
C TYR A 251 -5.80 -19.19 18.51
N LYS A 252 -5.23 -20.34 18.87
CA LYS A 252 -4.12 -20.96 18.13
C LYS A 252 -4.47 -22.40 17.78
N LYS A 253 -4.18 -22.79 16.55
CA LYS A 253 -4.26 -24.20 16.15
C LYS A 253 -3.22 -25.02 16.88
N ARG A 254 -3.48 -26.32 17.06
CA ARG A 254 -2.56 -27.27 17.70
C ARG A 254 -1.19 -27.33 16.99
N ASP A 255 -1.19 -27.22 15.67
CA ASP A 255 -0.01 -27.21 14.80
C ASP A 255 0.65 -25.82 14.68
N ARG A 256 0.11 -24.80 15.36
CA ARG A 256 0.53 -23.39 15.32
C ARG A 256 0.54 -22.73 13.94
N SER A 257 -0.01 -23.38 12.91
CA SER A 257 -0.17 -22.73 11.62
C SER A 257 -1.36 -21.76 11.62
N ASP A 258 -1.39 -20.87 10.64
CA ASP A 258 -2.43 -19.86 10.53
C ASP A 258 -3.82 -20.48 10.27
N VAL A 259 -4.84 -19.83 10.81
CA VAL A 259 -6.24 -20.06 10.47
C VAL A 259 -6.51 -19.49 9.09
N THR A 260 -7.11 -20.29 8.22
CA THR A 260 -7.47 -19.86 6.87
C THR A 260 -8.95 -19.47 6.78
N GLY A 261 -9.30 -18.68 5.76
CA GLY A 261 -10.71 -18.36 5.47
C GLY A 261 -11.57 -19.60 5.20
N PHE A 262 -10.97 -20.70 4.72
CA PHE A 262 -11.67 -21.98 4.57
C PHE A 262 -12.05 -22.59 5.94
N GLN A 263 -11.18 -22.47 6.95
CA GLN A 263 -11.47 -22.98 8.29
C GLN A 263 -12.52 -22.14 9.03
N VAL A 264 -12.49 -20.82 8.85
CA VAL A 264 -13.57 -19.93 9.32
C VAL A 264 -14.89 -20.29 8.62
N HIS A 265 -14.85 -20.49 7.30
CA HIS A 265 -16.01 -20.94 6.54
C HIS A 265 -16.53 -22.30 7.04
N GLY A 266 -15.69 -23.30 7.29
CA GLY A 266 -16.13 -24.57 7.85
C GLY A 266 -16.77 -24.37 9.24
N ARG A 267 -16.13 -23.56 10.09
CA ARG A 267 -16.58 -23.34 11.47
C ARG A 267 -17.93 -22.65 11.51
N THR A 268 -18.13 -21.54 10.82
CA THR A 268 -19.38 -20.77 10.90
C THR A 268 -20.56 -21.51 10.23
N ARG A 269 -20.29 -22.45 9.31
CA ARG A 269 -21.31 -23.34 8.75
C ARG A 269 -21.84 -24.33 9.80
N ASN A 270 -20.95 -24.86 10.65
CA ASN A 270 -21.30 -25.84 11.68
C ASN A 270 -22.06 -25.23 12.87
N TYR A 271 -22.01 -23.91 13.03
CA TYR A 271 -22.69 -23.16 14.08
C TYR A 271 -23.77 -22.24 13.48
N SER A 272 -24.66 -22.81 12.66
CA SER A 272 -25.72 -22.09 11.93
C SER A 272 -26.76 -21.42 12.83
N LYS A 273 -26.81 -21.74 14.12
CA LYS A 273 -27.65 -21.04 15.12
C LYS A 273 -27.00 -19.77 15.69
N LEU A 274 -25.69 -19.62 15.51
CA LEU A 274 -24.91 -18.46 15.97
C LEU A 274 -24.59 -17.52 14.81
N PHE A 275 -24.21 -18.07 13.65
CA PHE A 275 -23.75 -17.30 12.51
C PHE A 275 -24.75 -17.29 11.37
N GLU A 276 -25.07 -16.09 10.89
CA GLU A 276 -25.74 -15.87 9.63
C GLU A 276 -24.70 -15.76 8.52
N ARG A 277 -25.04 -16.29 7.34
CA ARG A 277 -24.08 -16.42 6.24
C ARG A 277 -24.69 -16.12 4.90
N ASP A 278 -23.94 -15.40 4.09
CA ASP A 278 -24.20 -15.18 2.66
C ASP A 278 -22.91 -15.45 1.87
N GLY A 279 -22.84 -16.64 1.27
CA GLY A 279 -21.64 -17.13 0.59
C GLY A 279 -20.40 -17.18 1.50
N GLN A 280 -19.46 -16.24 1.28
CA GLN A 280 -18.24 -16.07 2.09
C GLN A 280 -18.37 -14.99 3.19
N LEU A 281 -19.52 -14.32 3.29
CA LEU A 281 -19.79 -13.31 4.31
C LEU A 281 -20.45 -13.95 5.53
N VAL A 282 -20.10 -13.47 6.71
CA VAL A 282 -20.58 -13.97 8.00
C VAL A 282 -20.91 -12.79 8.93
N ARG A 283 -21.98 -12.92 9.71
CA ARG A 283 -22.29 -12.12 10.91
C ARG A 283 -22.96 -12.99 11.99
N LEU A 284 -23.25 -12.47 13.17
CA LEU A 284 -24.06 -13.12 14.20
C LEU A 284 -25.56 -12.90 13.95
N ILE A 285 -26.38 -13.94 14.23
CA ILE A 285 -27.84 -13.91 14.05
C ILE A 285 -28.53 -12.98 15.07
N ARG A 286 -28.01 -12.91 16.30
CA ARG A 286 -28.42 -11.96 17.33
C ARG A 286 -27.16 -11.44 18.02
N SER A 287 -27.02 -10.12 18.08
CA SER A 287 -25.92 -9.41 18.73
C SER A 287 -26.47 -8.50 19.81
#